data_AF-U5W288-F1
#
_entry.id   AF-U5W288-F1
#
_cell.length_a   1.000
_cell.length_b   1.000
_cell.length_c   1.000
_cell.angle_alpha   90.00
_cell.angle_beta   90.00
_cell.angle_gamma   90.00
#
_symmetry.space_group_name_H-M   'P 1'
#
loop_
_entity.id
_entity.type
_entity.pdbx_description
1 polymer ?
#
loop_
_entity_poly.entity_id
_entity_poly.type
_entity_poly.pdbx_seq_one_letter_code
_entity_poly.pdbx_strand_id
1 'polypeptide(L)'
;MLLATVAGCVPVLESGPVTSGTPSSGSVPRGDVVTAALDDVERFWTASYPALSDGAAFRPIQGGHHPYTRSDPPPACGDQPGEYQPNAFYCPAGDFIAWDAEVLIPQLQQDFGPLLVGVVIAHEYGHAVQNRLGLSDAPTVVLEQQADCFAGAWTADVLAGRSTAFRDVTAPQLDSTVAGLLLLRDQPGTSAQAPEAHGNAFDRIRALQDGVEKGAATCAAYRADNLPVTEVPFTTREDAASGGDLPYADAVSALSEDAQDYWSRTYPGLAGSPWPTLRVEPFAVLPPQCDAPDASAGGSAFYCPEGDFVAFDNARLGPDLYRRIGDNAIGMLLGDLFARAAQHRRGASTTDRAGQLAVDCLAGSWSNDLLTTRPGEGLTLSPGDLDEAVAALLAFGRAGDQTGTSAFDRIAAYRDGVLEGLPACR
;
A
#
# COMPACT_ATOMS: atom_id res chain seq x y z
N MET A 1 -7.68 28.71 10.61
CA MET A 1 -6.91 27.52 10.21
C MET A 1 -7.62 27.00 8.98
N LEU A 2 -6.99 27.18 7.81
CA LEU A 2 -7.61 27.00 6.49
C LEU A 2 -7.68 25.52 6.14
N LEU A 3 -8.83 25.07 5.64
CA LEU A 3 -8.91 24.04 4.60
C LEU A 3 -10.13 24.39 3.73
N ALA A 4 -9.85 24.69 2.47
CA ALA A 4 -10.76 25.22 1.48
C ALA A 4 -10.96 24.20 0.37
N THR A 5 -12.23 24.02 -0.04
CA THR A 5 -12.71 23.56 -1.36
C THR A 5 -12.08 22.30 -1.93
N VAL A 6 -12.82 21.20 -1.84
CA VAL A 6 -12.45 19.91 -2.42
C VAL A 6 -12.88 19.84 -3.88
N ALA A 7 -11.93 19.51 -4.75
CA ALA A 7 -12.16 19.07 -6.10
C ALA A 7 -11.61 17.65 -6.26
N GLY A 8 -12.38 16.66 -5.80
CA GLY A 8 -12.12 15.25 -6.10
C GLY A 8 -12.53 14.94 -7.54
N CYS A 9 -11.59 15.02 -8.48
CA CYS A 9 -11.73 14.35 -9.77
C CYS A 9 -11.29 12.89 -9.60
N VAL A 10 -12.23 12.01 -9.26
CA VAL A 10 -12.06 10.57 -9.47
C VAL A 10 -12.15 10.33 -10.99
N PRO A 11 -11.10 9.83 -11.67
CA PRO A 11 -11.26 9.38 -13.04
C PRO A 11 -12.12 8.10 -13.02
N VAL A 12 -13.24 8.13 -13.74
CA VAL A 12 -14.00 6.92 -14.08
C VAL A 12 -13.10 6.07 -14.98
N LEU A 13 -12.47 5.03 -14.42
CA LEU A 13 -11.86 3.98 -15.22
C LEU A 13 -13.00 3.22 -15.92
N GLU A 14 -13.08 3.33 -17.25
CA GLU A 14 -13.98 2.51 -18.06
C GLU A 14 -13.66 1.02 -17.80
N SER A 15 -14.63 0.33 -17.22
CA SER A 15 -14.57 -1.10 -16.94
C SER A 15 -14.50 -1.92 -18.24
N GLY A 16 -13.35 -2.56 -18.48
CA GLY A 16 -13.26 -3.70 -19.41
C GLY A 16 -14.05 -4.91 -18.89
N PRO A 17 -14.45 -5.86 -19.76
CA PRO A 17 -15.42 -6.88 -19.39
C PRO A 17 -14.79 -7.92 -18.45
N VAL A 18 -15.18 -7.86 -17.17
CA VAL A 18 -14.91 -8.91 -16.19
C VAL A 18 -15.86 -10.08 -16.47
N THR A 19 -15.29 -11.27 -16.69
CA THR A 19 -16.04 -12.50 -16.88
C THR A 19 -16.79 -12.85 -15.60
N SER A 20 -18.10 -13.03 -15.74
CA SER A 20 -19.06 -13.27 -14.67
C SER A 20 -18.85 -14.62 -13.98
N GLY A 21 -18.22 -14.59 -12.80
CA GLY A 21 -18.33 -15.64 -11.79
C GLY A 21 -19.50 -15.34 -10.85
N THR A 22 -20.41 -16.30 -10.67
CA THR A 22 -21.62 -16.16 -9.87
C THR A 22 -21.30 -15.85 -8.40
N PRO A 23 -21.84 -14.77 -7.78
CA PRO A 23 -21.62 -14.50 -6.36
C PRO A 23 -22.46 -15.46 -5.51
N SER A 24 -21.83 -16.11 -4.52
CA SER A 24 -22.57 -16.83 -3.48
C SER A 24 -23.25 -15.82 -2.57
N SER A 25 -24.55 -15.98 -2.40
CA SER A 25 -25.46 -15.07 -1.71
C SER A 25 -25.25 -15.02 -0.19
N GLY A 26 -24.86 -13.84 0.30
CA GLY A 26 -24.98 -13.41 1.69
C GLY A 26 -25.13 -11.90 1.70
N SER A 27 -26.31 -11.39 1.33
CA SER A 27 -26.57 -9.95 1.25
C SER A 27 -26.81 -9.37 2.65
N VAL A 28 -25.79 -8.77 3.23
CA VAL A 28 -25.89 -7.89 4.40
C VAL A 28 -26.42 -6.51 3.93
N PRO A 29 -27.46 -5.91 4.54
CA PRO A 29 -27.96 -4.59 4.15
C PRO A 29 -26.84 -3.52 4.21
N ARG A 30 -26.84 -2.57 3.27
CA ARG A 30 -25.78 -1.55 3.11
C ARG A 30 -25.57 -0.60 4.31
N GLY A 31 -26.45 -0.63 5.32
CA GLY A 31 -26.30 0.09 6.60
C GLY A 31 -25.77 -0.76 7.77
N ASP A 32 -25.61 -2.07 7.59
CA ASP A 32 -25.22 -2.99 8.67
C ASP A 32 -23.68 -3.05 8.84
N VAL A 33 -22.91 -3.03 7.75
CA VAL A 33 -21.44 -3.08 7.85
C VAL A 33 -20.83 -1.88 8.58
N VAL A 34 -21.29 -0.65 8.29
CA VAL A 34 -20.77 0.55 8.97
C VAL A 34 -21.18 0.56 10.43
N THR A 35 -22.44 0.21 10.73
CA THR A 35 -22.91 0.12 12.12
C THR A 35 -22.10 -0.91 12.91
N ALA A 36 -21.89 -2.10 12.34
CA ALA A 36 -21.08 -3.15 12.95
C ALA A 36 -19.61 -2.71 13.13
N ALA A 37 -19.05 -1.94 12.19
CA ALA A 37 -17.73 -1.36 12.31
C ALA A 37 -17.66 -0.31 13.43
N LEU A 38 -18.61 0.62 13.50
CA LEU A 38 -18.68 1.64 14.55
C LEU A 38 -18.71 0.99 15.95
N ASP A 39 -19.58 0.00 16.15
CA ASP A 39 -19.71 -0.71 17.43
C ASP A 39 -18.42 -1.48 17.78
N ASP A 40 -17.79 -2.13 16.80
CA ASP A 40 -16.60 -2.94 17.03
C ASP A 40 -15.34 -2.10 17.27
N VAL A 41 -15.20 -0.98 16.57
CA VAL A 41 -14.11 -0.03 16.75
C VAL A 41 -14.25 0.69 18.10
N GLU A 42 -15.47 1.09 18.49
CA GLU A 42 -15.70 1.66 19.82
C GLU A 42 -15.41 0.65 20.94
N ARG A 43 -15.79 -0.62 20.77
CA ARG A 43 -15.40 -1.72 21.68
C ARG A 43 -13.88 -1.80 21.82
N PHE A 44 -13.15 -1.79 20.70
CA PHE A 44 -11.69 -1.82 20.70
C PHE A 44 -11.10 -0.63 21.47
N TRP A 45 -11.54 0.60 21.17
CA TRP A 45 -11.02 1.79 21.85
C TRP A 45 -11.39 1.87 23.32
N THR A 46 -12.58 1.39 23.69
CA THR A 46 -12.97 1.26 25.11
C THR A 46 -11.98 0.39 25.90
N ALA A 47 -11.44 -0.66 25.28
CA ALA A 47 -10.45 -1.53 25.89
C ALA A 47 -9.01 -0.99 25.79
N SER A 48 -8.63 -0.42 24.65
CA SER A 48 -7.23 -0.07 24.32
C SER A 48 -6.82 1.33 24.78
N TYR A 49 -7.74 2.30 24.76
CA TYR A 49 -7.45 3.71 25.07
C TYR A 49 -6.86 3.96 26.46
N PRO A 50 -7.29 3.28 27.55
CA PRO A 50 -6.71 3.51 28.88
C PRO A 50 -5.20 3.27 28.95
N ALA A 51 -4.66 2.36 28.13
CA ALA A 51 -3.22 2.11 28.06
C ALA A 51 -2.42 3.25 27.43
N LEU A 52 -3.07 4.12 26.63
CA LEU A 52 -2.44 5.27 25.97
C LEU A 52 -2.64 6.59 26.71
N SER A 53 -3.51 6.61 27.73
CA SER A 53 -4.01 7.83 28.36
C SER A 53 -3.87 7.82 29.88
N ASP A 54 -2.86 7.10 30.39
CA ASP A 54 -2.59 6.97 31.82
C ASP A 54 -3.80 6.50 32.65
N GLY A 55 -4.60 5.59 32.07
CA GLY A 55 -5.76 4.97 32.72
C GLY A 55 -7.09 5.73 32.53
N ALA A 56 -7.13 6.82 31.75
CA ALA A 56 -8.39 7.47 31.42
C ALA A 56 -9.30 6.55 30.58
N ALA A 57 -10.60 6.58 30.85
CA ALA A 57 -11.58 5.85 30.06
C ALA A 57 -11.72 6.49 28.67
N PHE A 58 -11.93 5.65 27.64
CA PHE A 58 -12.32 6.14 26.33
C PHE A 58 -13.66 6.87 26.43
N ARG A 59 -13.75 8.05 25.81
CA ARG A 59 -15.02 8.77 25.66
C ARG A 59 -15.59 8.47 24.27
N PRO A 60 -16.74 7.79 24.14
CA PRO A 60 -17.43 7.60 22.86
C PRO A 60 -17.65 8.89 22.07
N ILE A 61 -17.90 8.76 20.77
CA ILE A 61 -18.27 9.87 19.88
C ILE A 61 -19.56 10.54 20.40
N GLN A 62 -19.54 11.85 20.69
CA GLN A 62 -20.67 12.54 21.33
C GLN A 62 -21.63 13.21 20.33
N GLY A 63 -21.12 13.66 19.19
CA GLY A 63 -21.87 14.34 18.14
C GLY A 63 -22.63 13.42 17.18
N GLY A 64 -22.50 12.10 17.36
CA GLY A 64 -23.21 11.08 16.61
C GLY A 64 -22.52 10.62 15.32
N HIS A 65 -23.25 9.80 14.58
CA HIS A 65 -22.82 9.12 13.37
C HIS A 65 -23.75 9.52 12.22
N HIS A 66 -23.20 10.13 11.16
CA HIS A 66 -23.97 10.82 10.11
C HIS A 66 -23.69 10.22 8.72
N PRO A 67 -24.47 9.21 8.28
CA PRO A 67 -24.49 8.85 6.86
C PRO A 67 -25.06 10.03 6.06
N TYR A 68 -24.38 10.42 4.98
CA TYR A 68 -24.83 11.51 4.13
C TYR A 68 -24.91 11.10 2.66
N THR A 69 -25.62 11.91 1.87
CA THR A 69 -25.85 11.72 0.43
C THR A 69 -25.82 13.07 -0.30
N ARG A 70 -25.91 13.09 -1.63
CA ARG A 70 -26.01 14.37 -2.37
C ARG A 70 -27.23 15.20 -1.97
N SER A 71 -28.35 14.53 -1.69
CA SER A 71 -29.62 15.18 -1.31
C SER A 71 -29.73 15.54 0.17
N ASP A 72 -28.84 14.98 0.99
CA ASP A 72 -28.79 15.19 2.45
C ASP A 72 -27.31 15.27 2.86
N PRO A 73 -26.67 16.45 2.69
CA PRO A 73 -25.24 16.63 2.92
C PRO A 73 -24.89 16.51 4.42
N PRO A 74 -23.61 16.30 4.77
CA PRO A 74 -23.22 16.12 6.17
C PRO A 74 -23.45 17.39 7.01
N PRO A 75 -23.45 17.29 8.35
CA PRO A 75 -23.42 18.45 9.22
C PRO A 75 -22.17 19.32 8.96
N ALA A 76 -22.27 20.62 9.26
CA ALA A 76 -21.13 21.53 9.25
C ALA A 76 -20.07 21.08 10.27
N CYS A 77 -18.79 21.18 9.90
CA CYS A 77 -17.68 20.93 10.82
C CYS A 77 -17.04 22.24 11.28
N GLY A 78 -17.47 22.73 12.44
CA GLY A 78 -17.07 24.06 12.92
C GLY A 78 -17.60 25.14 11.97
N ASP A 79 -16.70 25.98 11.44
CA ASP A 79 -17.05 27.05 10.50
C ASP A 79 -17.18 26.56 9.04
N GLN A 80 -16.85 25.29 8.76
CA GLN A 80 -16.94 24.73 7.41
C GLN A 80 -18.35 24.23 7.12
N PRO A 81 -18.98 24.67 6.02
CA PRO A 81 -20.30 24.18 5.63
C PRO A 81 -20.25 22.69 5.28
N GLY A 82 -21.36 22.00 5.54
CA GLY A 82 -21.54 20.62 5.10
C GLY A 82 -21.76 20.58 3.59
N GLU A 83 -20.75 20.12 2.85
CA GLU A 83 -20.82 19.95 1.40
C GLU A 83 -20.67 18.48 1.02
N TYR A 84 -21.45 18.03 0.05
CA TYR A 84 -21.35 16.65 -0.42
C TYR A 84 -20.05 16.41 -1.16
N GLN A 85 -19.33 15.37 -0.74
CA GLN A 85 -18.19 14.77 -1.43
C GLN A 85 -18.19 13.27 -1.15
N PRO A 86 -17.71 12.41 -2.06
CA PRO A 86 -17.61 10.98 -1.79
C PRO A 86 -16.46 10.69 -0.80
N ASN A 87 -16.69 10.94 0.50
CA ASN A 87 -15.69 10.90 1.55
C ASN A 87 -16.22 10.28 2.87
N ALA A 88 -15.33 9.96 3.80
CA ALA A 88 -15.61 9.77 5.21
C ALA A 88 -14.73 10.75 6.02
N PHE A 89 -15.21 11.20 7.18
CA PHE A 89 -14.43 12.09 8.03
C PHE A 89 -14.90 12.08 9.49
N TYR A 90 -13.97 12.30 10.41
CA TYR A 90 -14.22 12.75 11.77
C TYR A 90 -14.17 14.27 11.87
N CYS A 91 -15.17 14.89 12.52
CA CYS A 91 -15.18 16.30 12.84
C CYS A 91 -14.80 16.56 14.31
N PRO A 92 -13.62 17.16 14.61
CA PRO A 92 -13.22 17.45 15.98
C PRO A 92 -14.12 18.49 16.68
N ALA A 93 -14.61 19.49 15.95
CA ALA A 93 -15.41 20.59 16.52
C ALA A 93 -16.80 20.14 16.99
N GLY A 94 -17.40 19.17 16.30
CA GLY A 94 -18.69 18.58 16.65
C GLY A 94 -18.59 17.20 17.33
N ASP A 95 -17.39 16.62 17.41
CA ASP A 95 -17.11 15.25 17.87
C ASP A 95 -18.06 14.22 17.22
N PHE A 96 -18.17 14.24 15.88
CA PHE A 96 -19.02 13.34 15.10
C PHE A 96 -18.23 12.67 13.97
N ILE A 97 -18.70 11.51 13.51
CA ILE A 97 -18.19 10.84 12.30
C ILE A 97 -19.27 10.90 11.22
N ALA A 98 -18.87 11.20 9.98
CA ALA A 98 -19.75 11.26 8.83
C ALA A 98 -19.17 10.47 7.66
N TRP A 99 -20.03 9.88 6.80
CA TRP A 99 -19.58 9.13 5.63
C TRP A 99 -20.59 9.19 4.49
N ASP A 100 -20.09 9.17 3.26
CA ASP A 100 -20.91 9.06 2.06
C ASP A 100 -21.51 7.65 1.95
N ALA A 101 -22.81 7.57 2.22
CA ALA A 101 -23.60 6.35 2.13
C ALA A 101 -24.15 6.09 0.71
N GLU A 102 -23.93 7.03 -0.23
CA GLU A 102 -24.44 6.94 -1.59
C GLU A 102 -23.41 6.37 -2.57
N VAL A 103 -22.14 6.81 -2.51
CA VAL A 103 -21.10 6.38 -3.46
C VAL A 103 -19.94 5.68 -2.76
N LEU A 104 -19.23 6.35 -1.86
CA LEU A 104 -17.98 5.83 -1.29
C LEU A 104 -18.17 4.47 -0.61
N ILE A 105 -18.98 4.40 0.45
CA ILE A 105 -19.13 3.15 1.22
C ILE A 105 -19.67 2.00 0.36
N PRO A 106 -20.72 2.19 -0.47
CA PRO A 106 -21.16 1.15 -1.39
C PRO A 106 -20.08 0.65 -2.34
N GLN A 107 -19.27 1.57 -2.90
CA GLN A 107 -18.19 1.21 -3.83
C GLN A 107 -17.08 0.43 -3.13
N LEU A 108 -16.59 0.91 -1.99
CA LEU A 108 -15.55 0.23 -1.22
C LEU A 108 -15.99 -1.18 -0.81
N GLN A 109 -17.23 -1.31 -0.33
CA GLN A 109 -17.78 -2.61 0.06
C GLN A 109 -17.92 -3.56 -1.14
N GLN A 110 -18.34 -3.05 -2.29
CA GLN A 110 -18.54 -3.84 -3.50
C GLN A 110 -17.21 -4.33 -4.08
N ASP A 111 -16.22 -3.45 -4.17
CA ASP A 111 -14.98 -3.70 -4.89
C ASP A 111 -13.93 -4.43 -4.04
N PHE A 112 -13.92 -4.18 -2.73
CA PHE A 112 -12.87 -4.67 -1.82
C PHE A 112 -13.40 -5.42 -0.59
N GLY A 113 -14.70 -5.37 -0.35
CA GLY A 113 -15.35 -6.11 0.73
C GLY A 113 -15.52 -5.32 2.04
N PRO A 114 -16.20 -5.92 3.03
CA PRO A 114 -16.60 -5.23 4.25
C PRO A 114 -15.44 -4.86 5.17
N LEU A 115 -14.31 -5.59 5.13
CA LEU A 115 -13.15 -5.31 5.98
C LEU A 115 -12.56 -3.94 5.69
N LEU A 116 -12.48 -3.53 4.41
CA LEU A 116 -12.02 -2.20 4.03
C LEU A 116 -12.93 -1.10 4.60
N VAL A 117 -14.25 -1.29 4.55
CA VAL A 117 -15.18 -0.36 5.19
C VAL A 117 -14.90 -0.24 6.68
N GLY A 118 -14.64 -1.37 7.35
CA GLY A 118 -14.22 -1.38 8.75
C GLY A 118 -12.93 -0.59 9.00
N VAL A 119 -11.92 -0.76 8.13
CA VAL A 119 -10.65 -0.01 8.19
C VAL A 119 -10.87 1.50 8.01
N VAL A 120 -11.72 1.93 7.07
CA VAL A 120 -12.07 3.35 6.91
C VAL A 120 -12.73 3.92 8.16
N ILE A 121 -13.69 3.19 8.75
CA ILE A 121 -14.32 3.63 10.00
C ILE A 121 -13.30 3.65 11.17
N ALA A 122 -12.40 2.68 11.23
CA ALA A 122 -11.33 2.63 12.22
C ALA A 122 -10.34 3.80 12.06
N HIS A 123 -10.07 4.23 10.84
CA HIS A 123 -9.28 5.41 10.51
C HIS A 123 -9.97 6.68 11.05
N GLU A 124 -11.26 6.88 10.81
CA GLU A 124 -11.99 8.04 11.36
C GLU A 124 -11.98 8.07 12.90
N TYR A 125 -12.10 6.90 13.52
CA TYR A 125 -11.91 6.77 14.96
C TYR A 125 -10.48 7.09 15.40
N GLY A 126 -9.48 6.82 14.55
CA GLY A 126 -8.10 7.26 14.72
C GLY A 126 -8.01 8.76 14.95
N HIS A 127 -8.65 9.58 14.12
CA HIS A 127 -8.71 11.04 14.33
C HIS A 127 -9.40 11.43 15.64
N ALA A 128 -10.48 10.72 15.99
CA ALA A 128 -11.13 10.89 17.29
C ALA A 128 -10.18 10.60 18.47
N VAL A 129 -9.34 9.56 18.36
CA VAL A 129 -8.35 9.20 19.38
C VAL A 129 -7.23 10.24 19.43
N GLN A 130 -6.76 10.74 18.30
CA GLN A 130 -5.79 11.84 18.23
C GLN A 130 -6.28 13.06 18.99
N ASN A 131 -7.53 13.48 18.75
CA ASN A 131 -8.14 14.61 19.43
C ASN A 131 -8.23 14.38 20.96
N ARG A 132 -8.59 13.16 21.39
CA ARG A 132 -8.69 12.81 22.81
C ARG A 132 -7.32 12.75 23.52
N LEU A 133 -6.28 12.31 22.80
CA LEU A 133 -4.89 12.25 23.29
C LEU A 133 -4.14 13.59 23.17
N GLY A 134 -4.74 14.60 22.50
CA GLY A 134 -4.07 15.89 22.26
C GLY A 134 -2.93 15.80 21.23
N LEU A 135 -3.04 14.90 20.26
CA LEU A 135 -2.02 14.64 19.23
C LEU A 135 -2.25 15.40 17.91
N SER A 136 -3.31 16.22 17.84
CA SER A 136 -3.73 16.89 16.60
C SER A 136 -2.84 18.05 16.13
N ASP A 137 -1.75 18.37 16.84
CA ASP A 137 -0.79 19.41 16.44
C ASP A 137 0.39 18.80 15.65
N ALA A 138 0.10 18.39 14.41
CA ALA A 138 1.07 17.85 13.47
C ALA A 138 0.65 18.15 12.02
N PRO A 139 1.56 18.03 11.02
CA PRO A 139 1.19 18.12 9.61
C PRO A 139 0.10 17.10 9.24
N THR A 140 -0.81 17.46 8.33
CA THR A 140 -1.95 16.60 7.93
C THR A 140 -1.50 15.20 7.57
N VAL A 141 -0.51 15.05 6.68
CA VAL A 141 0.02 13.76 6.24
C VAL A 141 0.52 12.86 7.40
N VAL A 142 0.97 13.45 8.52
CA VAL A 142 1.40 12.69 9.72
C VAL A 142 0.18 12.24 10.51
N LEU A 143 -0.85 13.08 10.62
CA LEU A 143 -2.12 12.74 11.27
C LEU A 143 -2.86 11.65 10.51
N GLU A 144 -2.88 11.71 9.19
CA GLU A 144 -3.50 10.70 8.32
C GLU A 144 -2.85 9.33 8.50
N GLN A 145 -1.51 9.27 8.43
CA GLN A 145 -0.77 8.04 8.69
C GLN A 145 -0.92 7.55 10.14
N GLN A 146 -0.99 8.45 11.11
CA GLN A 146 -1.26 8.03 12.49
C GLN A 146 -2.67 7.42 12.63
N ALA A 147 -3.66 7.94 11.89
CA ALA A 147 -5.00 7.37 11.84
C ALA A 147 -5.03 6.00 11.15
N ASP A 148 -4.29 5.83 10.04
CA ASP A 148 -4.10 4.53 9.39
C ASP A 148 -3.41 3.51 10.33
N CYS A 149 -2.39 3.93 11.09
CA CYS A 149 -1.76 3.08 12.10
C CYS A 149 -2.74 2.68 13.20
N PHE A 150 -3.57 3.59 13.68
CA PHE A 150 -4.62 3.27 14.63
C PHE A 150 -5.66 2.28 14.05
N ALA A 151 -6.02 2.42 12.78
CA ALA A 151 -6.85 1.44 12.07
C ALA A 151 -6.15 0.07 11.97
N GLY A 152 -4.83 0.06 11.80
CA GLY A 152 -4.01 -1.15 11.84
C GLY A 152 -4.05 -1.85 13.20
N ALA A 153 -3.98 -1.09 14.29
CA ALA A 153 -4.07 -1.65 15.64
C ALA A 153 -5.45 -2.28 15.92
N TRP A 154 -6.53 -1.69 15.40
CA TRP A 154 -7.84 -2.32 15.39
C TRP A 154 -7.87 -3.58 14.51
N THR A 155 -7.21 -3.54 13.35
CA THR A 155 -7.12 -4.70 12.44
C THR A 155 -6.39 -5.88 13.11
N ALA A 156 -5.36 -5.64 13.92
CA ALA A 156 -4.75 -6.68 14.75
C ALA A 156 -5.72 -7.30 15.77
N ASP A 157 -6.65 -6.52 16.31
CA ASP A 157 -7.70 -7.02 17.21
C ASP A 157 -8.70 -7.94 16.47
N VAL A 158 -9.05 -7.57 15.24
CA VAL A 158 -9.84 -8.39 14.31
C VAL A 158 -9.13 -9.71 14.00
N LEU A 159 -7.86 -9.65 13.58
CA LEU A 159 -7.07 -10.83 13.23
C LEU A 159 -6.81 -11.77 14.42
N ALA A 160 -6.80 -11.22 15.64
CA ALA A 160 -6.73 -12.01 16.87
C ALA A 160 -8.07 -12.64 17.28
N GLY A 161 -9.12 -12.49 16.48
CA GLY A 161 -10.45 -13.09 16.70
C GLY A 161 -11.25 -12.42 17.83
N ARG A 162 -10.88 -11.19 18.23
CA ARG A 162 -11.57 -10.46 19.32
C ARG A 162 -12.70 -9.56 18.82
N SER A 163 -12.73 -9.28 17.52
CA SER A 163 -13.81 -8.54 16.88
C SER A 163 -15.14 -9.29 16.94
N THR A 164 -16.21 -8.56 17.24
CA THR A 164 -17.57 -9.09 17.20
C THR A 164 -18.20 -9.00 15.81
N ALA A 165 -17.70 -8.09 14.96
CA ALA A 165 -18.23 -7.80 13.63
C ALA A 165 -17.46 -8.49 12.49
N PHE A 166 -16.13 -8.56 12.59
CA PHE A 166 -15.26 -9.09 11.55
C PHE A 166 -14.58 -10.36 12.08
N ARG A 167 -14.96 -11.51 11.54
CA ARG A 167 -14.44 -12.83 11.96
C ARG A 167 -13.89 -13.57 10.77
N ASP A 168 -12.97 -14.50 11.06
CA ASP A 168 -12.39 -15.41 10.07
C ASP A 168 -11.80 -14.68 8.85
N VAL A 169 -11.16 -13.52 9.10
CA VAL A 169 -10.51 -12.72 8.05
C VAL A 169 -9.42 -13.54 7.39
N THR A 170 -9.49 -13.64 6.07
CA THR A 170 -8.58 -14.40 5.23
C THR A 170 -7.52 -13.50 4.60
N ALA A 171 -6.38 -14.07 4.21
CA ALA A 171 -5.34 -13.36 3.46
C ALA A 171 -5.88 -12.62 2.22
N PRO A 172 -6.74 -13.21 1.36
CA PRO A 172 -7.35 -12.48 0.25
C PRO A 172 -8.19 -11.25 0.66
N GLN A 173 -8.82 -11.27 1.84
CA GLN A 173 -9.58 -10.11 2.34
C GLN A 173 -8.64 -9.00 2.83
N LEU A 174 -7.49 -9.35 3.43
CA LEU A 174 -6.43 -8.38 3.75
C LEU A 174 -5.85 -7.78 2.47
N ASP A 175 -5.55 -8.61 1.47
CA ASP A 175 -5.02 -8.16 0.19
C ASP A 175 -6.00 -7.22 -0.53
N SER A 176 -7.31 -7.53 -0.50
CA SER A 176 -8.35 -6.62 -1.02
C SER A 176 -8.43 -5.32 -0.24
N THR A 177 -8.23 -5.35 1.09
CA THR A 177 -8.21 -4.14 1.93
C THR A 177 -7.05 -3.24 1.53
N VAL A 178 -5.84 -3.80 1.38
CA VAL A 178 -4.66 -3.06 0.93
C VAL A 178 -4.85 -2.51 -0.49
N ALA A 179 -5.44 -3.29 -1.40
CA ALA A 179 -5.79 -2.83 -2.74
C ALA A 179 -6.80 -1.66 -2.71
N GLY A 180 -7.68 -1.62 -1.73
CA GLY A 180 -8.60 -0.51 -1.52
C GLY A 180 -7.93 0.77 -1.01
N LEU A 181 -6.90 0.64 -0.17
CA LEU A 181 -6.11 1.80 0.28
C LEU A 181 -5.38 2.49 -0.89
N LEU A 182 -4.99 1.73 -1.93
CA LEU A 182 -4.48 2.33 -3.17
C LEU A 182 -5.50 3.26 -3.84
N LEU A 183 -6.81 3.02 -3.71
CA LEU A 183 -7.83 3.91 -4.29
C LEU A 183 -8.01 5.20 -3.48
N LEU A 184 -7.67 5.16 -2.20
CA LEU A 184 -7.87 6.27 -1.25
C LEU A 184 -6.63 7.18 -1.11
N ARG A 185 -5.58 6.94 -1.89
CA ARG A 185 -4.34 7.73 -1.86
C ARG A 185 -4.45 9.05 -2.63
N ASP A 186 -3.53 9.96 -2.35
CA ASP A 186 -3.35 11.15 -3.16
C ASP A 186 -2.74 10.83 -4.53
N GLN A 187 -3.01 11.68 -5.52
CA GLN A 187 -2.44 11.49 -6.86
C GLN A 187 -0.92 11.71 -6.84
N PRO A 188 -0.14 10.99 -7.67
CA PRO A 188 1.30 11.21 -7.81
C PRO A 188 1.64 12.70 -8.02
N GLY A 189 2.68 13.16 -7.32
CA GLY A 189 3.12 14.55 -7.34
C GLY A 189 2.34 15.50 -6.42
N THR A 190 1.41 14.99 -5.61
CA THR A 190 0.82 15.76 -4.51
C THR A 190 1.89 16.08 -3.47
N SER A 191 1.82 17.29 -2.90
CA SER A 191 2.75 17.70 -1.85
C SER A 191 2.25 17.19 -0.50
N ALA A 192 3.10 16.50 0.26
CA ALA A 192 2.83 16.13 1.64
C ALA A 192 2.60 17.33 2.60
N GLN A 193 2.84 18.56 2.14
CA GLN A 193 2.54 19.79 2.90
C GLN A 193 1.20 20.41 2.49
N ALA A 194 0.50 19.83 1.51
CA ALA A 194 -0.84 20.25 1.16
C ALA A 194 -1.75 20.08 2.40
N PRO A 195 -2.58 21.08 2.72
CA PRO A 195 -3.48 20.99 3.87
C PRO A 195 -4.36 19.73 3.84
N GLU A 196 -4.69 19.25 2.65
CA GLU A 196 -5.56 18.12 2.34
C GLU A 196 -4.80 16.83 1.99
N ALA A 197 -3.49 16.76 2.23
CA ALA A 197 -2.70 15.57 1.93
C ALA A 197 -3.12 14.39 2.80
N HIS A 198 -3.67 13.34 2.18
CA HIS A 198 -3.93 12.03 2.76
C HIS A 198 -2.65 11.18 2.82
N GLY A 199 -1.74 11.38 1.86
CA GLY A 199 -0.55 10.57 1.69
C GLY A 199 -0.61 9.63 0.48
N ASN A 200 0.58 9.23 0.02
CA ASN A 200 0.71 8.15 -0.96
C ASN A 200 0.31 6.79 -0.35
N ALA A 201 0.01 5.80 -1.18
CA ALA A 201 -0.43 4.49 -0.67
C ALA A 201 0.68 3.75 0.08
N PHE A 202 1.94 3.87 -0.35
CA PHE A 202 3.06 3.21 0.31
C PHE A 202 3.16 3.57 1.80
N ASP A 203 3.13 4.86 2.12
CA ASP A 203 3.21 5.38 3.49
C ASP A 203 1.97 4.99 4.31
N ARG A 204 0.79 5.09 3.71
CA ARG A 204 -0.49 4.73 4.35
C ARG A 204 -0.58 3.23 4.68
N ILE A 205 -0.18 2.37 3.75
CA ILE A 205 -0.17 0.91 3.95
C ILE A 205 0.91 0.53 4.96
N ARG A 206 2.09 1.15 4.92
CA ARG A 206 3.08 0.99 5.99
C ARG A 206 2.45 1.31 7.34
N ALA A 207 1.78 2.46 7.46
CA ALA A 207 1.23 2.88 8.73
C ALA A 207 0.19 1.88 9.25
N LEU A 208 -0.72 1.41 8.38
CA LEU A 208 -1.63 0.31 8.71
C LEU A 208 -0.86 -0.94 9.21
N GLN A 209 0.19 -1.36 8.51
CA GLN A 209 1.01 -2.50 8.90
C GLN A 209 1.72 -2.29 10.24
N ASP A 210 2.27 -1.11 10.51
CA ASP A 210 2.86 -0.77 11.82
C ASP A 210 1.84 -0.91 12.95
N GLY A 211 0.59 -0.50 12.72
CA GLY A 211 -0.51 -0.73 13.64
C GLY A 211 -0.79 -2.20 13.89
N VAL A 212 -0.82 -3.00 12.82
CA VAL A 212 -1.05 -4.46 12.89
C VAL A 212 0.07 -5.17 13.65
N GLU A 213 1.31 -4.80 13.37
CA GLU A 213 2.52 -5.47 13.87
C GLU A 213 2.93 -5.00 15.27
N LYS A 214 2.80 -3.70 15.54
CA LYS A 214 3.41 -3.02 16.69
C LYS A 214 2.38 -2.35 17.62
N GLY A 215 1.11 -2.34 17.24
CA GLY A 215 -0.01 -1.90 18.08
C GLY A 215 -0.10 -0.40 18.32
N ALA A 216 -1.18 0.01 19.00
CA ALA A 216 -1.59 1.41 19.12
C ALA A 216 -0.59 2.31 19.86
N ALA A 217 0.27 1.76 20.72
CA ALA A 217 1.31 2.54 21.41
C ALA A 217 2.36 3.09 20.43
N THR A 218 2.71 2.30 19.40
CA THR A 218 3.61 2.74 18.31
C THR A 218 2.97 3.86 17.52
N CYS A 219 1.68 3.73 17.17
CA CYS A 219 0.93 4.76 16.46
C CYS A 219 0.86 6.09 17.24
N ALA A 220 0.60 6.03 18.55
CA ALA A 220 0.57 7.21 19.42
C ALA A 220 1.93 7.92 19.53
N ALA A 221 3.02 7.27 19.14
CA ALA A 221 4.37 7.85 19.10
C ALA A 221 4.72 8.53 17.77
N TYR A 222 3.87 8.46 16.74
CA TYR A 222 4.14 9.10 15.43
C TYR A 222 4.23 10.61 15.56
N ARG A 223 5.31 11.18 15.04
CA ARG A 223 5.61 12.60 15.01
C ARG A 223 6.29 12.94 13.69
N ALA A 224 6.25 14.22 13.30
CA ALA A 224 6.84 14.69 12.05
C ALA A 224 8.36 14.44 11.94
N ASP A 225 9.06 14.27 13.07
CA ASP A 225 10.50 14.04 13.13
C ASP A 225 10.90 12.56 13.17
N ASN A 226 9.95 11.63 13.31
CA ASN A 226 10.22 10.20 13.39
C ASN A 226 9.46 9.35 12.37
N LEU A 227 8.58 9.97 11.58
CA LEU A 227 7.80 9.29 10.55
C LEU A 227 8.40 9.58 9.17
N PRO A 228 8.87 8.56 8.42
CA PRO A 228 9.32 8.78 7.05
C PRO A 228 8.12 9.17 6.19
N VAL A 229 8.24 10.24 5.41
CA VAL A 229 7.24 10.63 4.41
C VAL A 229 7.90 10.55 3.05
N THR A 230 7.35 9.68 2.20
CA THR A 230 7.83 9.42 0.84
C THR A 230 6.99 10.11 -0.23
N GLU A 231 5.86 10.71 0.16
CA GLU A 231 5.08 11.56 -0.73
C GLU A 231 5.81 12.88 -1.03
N VAL A 232 6.11 13.09 -2.31
CA VAL A 232 6.87 14.22 -2.82
C VAL A 232 6.24 14.77 -4.10
N PRO A 233 6.34 16.10 -4.34
CA PRO A 233 5.84 16.67 -5.59
C PRO A 233 6.79 16.38 -6.76
N PHE A 234 6.25 16.42 -7.98
CA PHE A 234 7.08 16.42 -9.20
C PHE A 234 8.03 17.62 -9.19
N THR A 235 9.30 17.37 -9.56
CA THR A 235 10.32 18.42 -9.56
C THR A 235 10.49 19.09 -10.92
N THR A 236 10.01 18.45 -12.00
CA THR A 236 10.07 18.98 -13.36
C THR A 236 8.72 18.88 -14.09
N ARG A 237 8.55 19.71 -15.14
CA ARG A 237 7.35 19.67 -16.00
C ARG A 237 7.28 18.43 -16.88
N GLU A 238 8.42 17.83 -17.20
CA GLU A 238 8.50 16.62 -18.01
C GLU A 238 8.00 15.42 -17.21
N ASP A 239 8.52 15.29 -16.00
CA ASP A 239 8.14 14.30 -14.99
C ASP A 239 6.63 14.36 -14.68
N ALA A 240 6.11 15.57 -14.42
CA ALA A 240 4.66 15.77 -14.22
C ALA A 240 3.81 15.45 -15.48
N ALA A 241 4.38 15.57 -16.68
CA ALA A 241 3.65 15.29 -17.92
C ALA A 241 3.64 13.82 -18.30
N SER A 242 4.66 13.05 -17.91
CA SER A 242 4.66 11.59 -18.01
C SER A 242 3.97 10.92 -16.82
N GLY A 243 3.72 11.65 -15.73
CA GLY A 243 3.18 11.09 -14.50
C GLY A 243 4.25 10.40 -13.64
N GLY A 244 5.52 10.70 -13.89
CA GLY A 244 6.67 10.04 -13.26
C GLY A 244 7.30 8.94 -14.12
N ASP A 245 6.54 8.42 -15.09
CA ASP A 245 6.93 7.24 -15.85
C ASP A 245 8.07 7.49 -16.87
N LEU A 246 9.07 6.61 -16.89
CA LEU A 246 9.93 6.40 -18.04
C LEU A 246 9.13 5.82 -19.23
N PRO A 247 9.50 6.12 -20.49
CA PRO A 247 8.98 5.39 -21.63
C PRO A 247 9.28 3.88 -21.50
N TYR A 248 8.31 3.01 -21.81
CA TYR A 248 8.45 1.55 -21.62
C TYR A 248 9.76 0.94 -22.12
N ALA A 249 10.23 1.35 -23.30
CA ALA A 249 11.48 0.83 -23.87
C ALA A 249 12.70 1.22 -23.02
N ASP A 250 12.69 2.43 -22.46
CA ASP A 250 13.73 2.95 -21.58
C ASP A 250 13.61 2.36 -20.18
N ALA A 251 12.40 2.13 -19.67
CA ALA A 251 12.17 1.45 -18.40
C ALA A 251 12.83 0.07 -18.41
N VAL A 252 12.62 -0.75 -19.44
CA VAL A 252 13.22 -2.08 -19.53
C VAL A 252 14.76 -2.02 -19.54
N SER A 253 15.37 -1.14 -20.33
CA SER A 253 16.83 -1.06 -20.45
C SER A 253 17.47 -0.41 -19.23
N ALA A 254 17.02 0.78 -18.84
CA ALA A 254 17.60 1.57 -17.76
C ALA A 254 17.48 0.87 -16.41
N LEU A 255 16.31 0.29 -16.08
CA LEU A 255 16.12 -0.44 -14.83
C LEU A 255 16.92 -1.75 -14.80
N SER A 256 17.12 -2.41 -15.95
CA SER A 256 17.99 -3.59 -16.02
C SER A 256 19.46 -3.23 -15.80
N GLU A 257 19.92 -2.13 -16.39
CA GLU A 257 21.29 -1.62 -16.20
C GLU A 257 21.52 -1.17 -14.75
N ASP A 258 20.58 -0.43 -14.17
CA ASP A 258 20.66 0.04 -12.79
C ASP A 258 20.65 -1.12 -11.78
N ALA A 259 19.79 -2.13 -11.97
CA ALA A 259 19.78 -3.32 -11.12
C ALA A 259 21.13 -4.07 -11.18
N GLN A 260 21.75 -4.19 -12.35
CA GLN A 260 23.07 -4.80 -12.48
C GLN A 260 24.13 -4.04 -11.70
N ASP A 261 24.09 -2.71 -11.77
CA ASP A 261 25.00 -1.83 -11.06
C ASP A 261 24.80 -1.91 -9.55
N TYR A 262 23.56 -1.91 -9.08
CA TYR A 262 23.20 -2.14 -7.68
C TYR A 262 23.78 -3.46 -7.17
N TRP A 263 23.47 -4.59 -7.82
CA TRP A 263 23.92 -5.90 -7.37
C TRP A 263 25.43 -6.07 -7.46
N SER A 264 26.10 -5.43 -8.43
CA SER A 264 27.56 -5.37 -8.51
C SER A 264 28.20 -4.71 -7.29
N ARG A 265 27.54 -3.70 -6.70
CA ARG A 265 27.97 -3.06 -5.45
C ARG A 265 27.59 -3.85 -4.21
N THR A 266 26.40 -4.44 -4.16
CA THR A 266 25.79 -4.94 -2.92
C THR A 266 25.95 -6.44 -2.67
N TYR A 267 25.90 -7.26 -3.72
CA TYR A 267 26.00 -8.72 -3.61
C TYR A 267 27.26 -9.23 -2.89
N PRO A 268 28.46 -8.63 -3.07
CA PRO A 268 29.64 -9.03 -2.31
C PRO A 268 29.46 -8.94 -0.79
N GLY A 269 28.70 -7.94 -0.33
CA GLY A 269 28.37 -7.78 1.09
C GLY A 269 27.29 -8.74 1.58
N LEU A 270 26.47 -9.30 0.67
CA LEU A 270 25.41 -10.26 0.97
C LEU A 270 25.93 -11.71 0.99
N ALA A 271 26.78 -12.08 0.02
CA ALA A 271 27.17 -13.47 -0.24
C ALA A 271 28.68 -13.74 -0.16
N GLY A 272 29.51 -12.71 0.01
CA GLY A 272 30.97 -12.86 0.08
C GLY A 272 31.66 -13.15 -1.26
N SER A 273 30.95 -13.00 -2.38
CA SER A 273 31.45 -13.24 -3.74
C SER A 273 31.03 -12.11 -4.70
N PRO A 274 31.80 -11.84 -5.78
CA PRO A 274 31.43 -10.81 -6.75
C PRO A 274 30.11 -11.19 -7.45
N TRP A 275 29.33 -10.19 -7.86
CA TRP A 275 28.15 -10.39 -8.71
C TRP A 275 28.56 -10.75 -10.13
N PRO A 276 28.23 -11.95 -10.64
CA PRO A 276 28.32 -12.22 -12.06
C PRO A 276 27.21 -11.46 -12.80
N THR A 277 27.55 -10.81 -13.91
CA THR A 277 26.57 -10.16 -14.80
C THR A 277 25.43 -11.11 -15.11
N LEU A 278 24.22 -10.77 -14.66
CA LEU A 278 23.02 -11.56 -14.91
C LEU A 278 22.48 -11.25 -16.31
N ARG A 279 22.25 -12.25 -17.15
CA ARG A 279 21.67 -12.00 -18.47
C ARG A 279 20.18 -11.71 -18.35
N VAL A 280 19.71 -10.68 -19.05
CA VAL A 280 18.28 -10.32 -19.14
C VAL A 280 17.82 -10.65 -20.55
N GLU A 281 16.93 -11.63 -20.69
CA GLU A 281 16.49 -12.21 -21.97
C GLU A 281 14.97 -12.08 -22.13
N PRO A 282 14.45 -10.85 -22.35
CA PRO A 282 13.03 -10.66 -22.61
C PRO A 282 12.62 -11.37 -23.90
N PHE A 283 11.41 -11.95 -23.91
CA PHE A 283 10.89 -12.69 -25.06
C PHE A 283 9.54 -12.15 -25.52
N ALA A 284 9.20 -12.37 -26.79
CA ALA A 284 7.95 -11.89 -27.39
C ALA A 284 6.92 -12.99 -27.70
N VAL A 285 7.37 -14.24 -27.91
CA VAL A 285 6.49 -15.34 -28.35
C VAL A 285 6.70 -16.58 -27.50
N LEU A 286 7.91 -17.12 -27.50
CA LEU A 286 8.28 -18.28 -26.69
C LEU A 286 9.42 -17.90 -25.74
N PRO A 287 9.35 -18.33 -24.46
CA PRO A 287 10.43 -18.11 -23.52
C PRO A 287 11.70 -18.88 -23.94
N PRO A 288 12.90 -18.39 -23.58
CA PRO A 288 14.12 -19.17 -23.66
C PRO A 288 13.99 -20.49 -22.89
N GLN A 289 14.73 -21.52 -23.31
CA GLN A 289 14.68 -22.82 -22.63
C GLN A 289 15.26 -22.72 -21.21
N CYS A 290 14.51 -23.21 -20.24
CA CYS A 290 14.97 -23.42 -18.87
C CYS A 290 14.37 -24.72 -18.32
N ASP A 291 15.22 -25.61 -17.80
CA ASP A 291 14.78 -26.94 -17.35
C ASP A 291 14.02 -26.87 -16.02
N ALA A 292 14.42 -25.95 -15.12
CA ALA A 292 13.78 -25.71 -13.82
C ALA A 292 13.65 -24.21 -13.52
N PRO A 293 12.70 -23.49 -14.18
CA PRO A 293 12.52 -22.07 -13.97
C PRO A 293 11.98 -21.76 -12.57
N ASP A 294 12.59 -20.78 -11.90
CA ASP A 294 12.02 -20.11 -10.72
C ASP A 294 11.04 -19.04 -11.22
N ALA A 295 9.79 -19.47 -11.42
CA ALA A 295 8.76 -18.70 -12.10
C ALA A 295 8.04 -17.70 -11.19
N SER A 296 7.76 -16.52 -11.75
CA SER A 296 6.87 -15.51 -11.19
C SER A 296 5.82 -15.08 -12.23
N ALA A 297 4.85 -14.26 -11.82
CA ALA A 297 3.78 -13.76 -12.69
C ALA A 297 3.08 -14.87 -13.52
N GLY A 298 2.73 -16.00 -12.89
CA GLY A 298 2.08 -17.12 -13.57
C GLY A 298 2.94 -17.81 -14.64
N GLY A 299 4.27 -17.69 -14.57
CA GLY A 299 5.21 -18.28 -15.54
C GLY A 299 5.52 -17.38 -16.74
N SER A 300 4.96 -16.17 -16.78
CA SER A 300 5.31 -15.17 -17.79
C SER A 300 6.61 -14.42 -17.48
N ALA A 301 7.21 -14.66 -16.31
CA ALA A 301 8.55 -14.23 -15.95
C ALA A 301 9.23 -15.32 -15.11
N PHE A 302 10.56 -15.43 -15.20
CA PHE A 302 11.31 -16.39 -14.40
C PHE A 302 12.81 -16.07 -14.34
N TYR A 303 13.46 -16.51 -13.26
CA TYR A 303 14.90 -16.72 -13.22
C TYR A 303 15.21 -18.17 -13.61
N CYS A 304 16.25 -18.39 -14.41
CA CYS A 304 16.73 -19.71 -14.79
C CYS A 304 18.05 -20.05 -14.07
N PRO A 305 18.05 -20.92 -13.05
CA PRO A 305 19.24 -21.31 -12.29
C PRO A 305 20.38 -21.90 -13.13
N GLU A 306 20.08 -22.82 -14.05
CA GLU A 306 21.10 -23.54 -14.81
C GLU A 306 21.77 -22.69 -15.89
N GLY A 307 20.99 -21.80 -16.50
CA GLY A 307 21.48 -20.87 -17.52
C GLY A 307 21.96 -19.54 -16.94
N ASP A 308 21.64 -19.23 -15.68
CA ASP A 308 21.92 -17.97 -15.00
C ASP A 308 21.49 -16.73 -15.80
N PHE A 309 20.19 -16.68 -16.11
CA PHE A 309 19.54 -15.57 -16.80
C PHE A 309 18.12 -15.35 -16.26
N VAL A 310 17.59 -14.15 -16.45
CA VAL A 310 16.18 -13.83 -16.20
C VAL A 310 15.46 -13.57 -17.51
N ALA A 311 14.19 -13.92 -17.58
CA ALA A 311 13.37 -13.76 -18.77
C ALA A 311 11.95 -13.33 -18.40
N PHE A 312 11.31 -12.53 -19.25
CA PHE A 312 9.92 -12.13 -19.09
C PHE A 312 9.25 -11.85 -20.45
N ASP A 313 7.92 -12.00 -20.51
CA ASP A 313 7.11 -11.71 -21.69
C ASP A 313 7.05 -10.19 -21.92
N ASN A 314 7.86 -9.72 -22.86
CA ASN A 314 8.02 -8.32 -23.24
C ASN A 314 7.03 -7.88 -24.33
N ALA A 315 6.15 -8.77 -24.79
CA ALA A 315 5.12 -8.46 -25.77
C ALA A 315 3.72 -8.32 -25.15
N ARG A 316 3.47 -8.98 -24.00
CA ARG A 316 2.19 -8.97 -23.30
C ARG A 316 2.32 -8.56 -21.84
N LEU A 317 3.04 -9.34 -21.03
CA LEU A 317 3.13 -9.09 -19.58
C LEU A 317 3.69 -7.69 -19.30
N GLY A 318 4.87 -7.38 -19.82
CA GLY A 318 5.52 -6.09 -19.59
C GLY A 318 4.66 -4.90 -20.05
N PRO A 319 4.19 -4.84 -21.31
CA PRO A 319 3.34 -3.75 -21.77
C PRO A 319 2.00 -3.65 -21.02
N ASP A 320 1.44 -4.76 -20.53
CA ASP A 320 0.21 -4.76 -19.74
C ASP A 320 0.42 -4.24 -18.32
N LEU A 321 1.53 -4.59 -17.67
CA LEU A 321 1.92 -4.04 -16.37
C LEU A 321 2.16 -2.53 -16.48
N TYR A 322 2.97 -2.13 -17.45
CA TYR A 322 3.31 -0.73 -17.69
C TYR A 322 2.07 0.14 -17.88
N ARG A 323 1.16 -0.25 -18.78
CA ARG A 323 -0.04 0.56 -19.06
C ARG A 323 -1.03 0.66 -17.90
N ARG A 324 -1.01 -0.29 -16.98
CA ARG A 324 -1.98 -0.36 -15.88
C ARG A 324 -1.47 0.23 -14.58
N ILE A 325 -0.15 0.17 -14.38
CA ILE A 325 0.48 0.48 -13.10
C ILE A 325 1.48 1.63 -13.30
N GLY A 326 2.44 1.46 -14.21
CA GLY A 326 3.49 2.43 -14.52
C GLY A 326 4.83 1.75 -14.76
N ASP A 327 5.89 2.53 -14.90
CA ASP A 327 7.23 2.06 -15.21
C ASP A 327 7.88 1.27 -14.08
N ASN A 328 7.61 1.63 -12.82
CA ASN A 328 8.15 0.93 -11.67
C ASN A 328 7.45 -0.43 -11.45
N ALA A 329 6.36 -0.73 -12.16
CA ALA A 329 5.88 -2.11 -12.26
C ALA A 329 6.89 -3.01 -13.01
N ILE A 330 7.61 -2.46 -13.99
CA ILE A 330 8.74 -3.12 -14.66
C ILE A 330 9.93 -3.18 -13.71
N GLY A 331 10.16 -2.12 -12.93
CA GLY A 331 11.12 -2.10 -11.84
C GLY A 331 10.89 -3.26 -10.88
N MET A 332 9.68 -3.42 -10.36
CA MET A 332 9.33 -4.52 -9.46
C MET A 332 9.46 -5.91 -10.10
N LEU A 333 9.12 -6.04 -11.39
CA LEU A 333 9.32 -7.30 -12.10
C LEU A 333 10.81 -7.66 -12.18
N LEU A 334 11.66 -6.70 -12.55
CA LEU A 334 13.11 -6.91 -12.60
C LEU A 334 13.70 -7.11 -11.20
N GLY A 335 13.23 -6.37 -10.21
CA GLY A 335 13.64 -6.47 -8.81
C GLY A 335 13.40 -7.87 -8.24
N ASP A 336 12.21 -8.44 -8.45
CA ASP A 336 11.88 -9.83 -8.09
C ASP A 336 12.84 -10.81 -8.78
N LEU A 337 13.03 -10.69 -10.09
CA LEU A 337 13.86 -11.61 -10.88
C LEU A 337 15.34 -11.57 -10.47
N PHE A 338 15.89 -10.38 -10.24
CA PHE A 338 17.27 -10.21 -9.78
C PHE A 338 17.44 -10.68 -8.34
N ALA A 339 16.47 -10.40 -7.46
CA ALA A 339 16.48 -10.89 -6.08
C ALA A 339 16.41 -12.42 -6.00
N ARG A 340 15.62 -13.08 -6.87
CA ARG A 340 15.63 -14.54 -7.02
C ARG A 340 17.00 -15.07 -7.44
N ALA A 341 17.64 -14.43 -8.42
CA ALA A 341 18.99 -14.79 -8.83
C ALA A 341 19.99 -14.65 -7.67
N ALA A 342 19.93 -13.55 -6.92
CA ALA A 342 20.77 -13.33 -5.75
C ALA A 342 20.54 -14.37 -4.64
N GLN A 343 19.28 -14.68 -4.33
CA GLN A 343 18.88 -15.73 -3.38
C GLN A 343 19.44 -17.10 -3.77
N HIS A 344 19.20 -17.51 -5.03
CA HIS A 344 19.68 -18.78 -5.54
C HIS A 344 21.21 -18.86 -5.51
N ARG A 345 21.91 -17.82 -5.97
CA ARG A 345 23.38 -17.77 -6.00
C ARG A 345 24.00 -17.80 -4.59
N ARG A 346 23.29 -17.32 -3.55
CA ARG A 346 23.71 -17.44 -2.14
C ARG A 346 23.27 -18.76 -1.47
N GLY A 347 22.65 -19.67 -2.22
CA GLY A 347 22.19 -20.98 -1.72
C GLY A 347 20.95 -20.91 -0.82
N ALA A 348 20.17 -19.83 -0.91
CA ALA A 348 18.95 -19.63 -0.15
C ALA A 348 17.71 -19.98 -0.98
N SER A 349 16.63 -20.35 -0.29
CA SER A 349 15.35 -20.69 -0.88
C SER A 349 14.64 -19.46 -1.45
N THR A 350 13.94 -19.63 -2.57
CA THR A 350 13.02 -18.64 -3.17
C THR A 350 11.58 -19.13 -3.23
N THR A 351 11.33 -20.39 -2.86
CA THR A 351 10.07 -21.09 -3.15
C THR A 351 9.20 -21.33 -1.91
N ASP A 352 9.78 -21.24 -0.71
CA ASP A 352 9.00 -21.22 0.53
C ASP A 352 8.64 -19.79 0.94
N ARG A 353 7.73 -19.65 1.91
CA ARG A 353 7.27 -18.35 2.42
C ARG A 353 8.42 -17.44 2.86
N ALA A 354 9.43 -17.97 3.57
CA ALA A 354 10.55 -17.14 4.02
C ALA A 354 11.43 -16.71 2.84
N GLY A 355 11.64 -17.60 1.87
CA GLY A 355 12.33 -17.33 0.64
C GLY A 355 11.66 -16.25 -0.20
N GLN A 356 10.34 -16.31 -0.35
CA GLN A 356 9.56 -15.30 -1.08
C GLN A 356 9.60 -13.93 -0.39
N LEU A 357 9.42 -13.88 0.93
CA LEU A 357 9.54 -12.63 1.68
C LEU A 357 10.95 -12.04 1.60
N ALA A 358 11.99 -12.88 1.60
CA ALA A 358 13.37 -12.42 1.39
C ALA A 358 13.58 -11.88 -0.04
N VAL A 359 12.97 -12.47 -1.06
CA VAL A 359 12.98 -11.92 -2.43
C VAL A 359 12.31 -10.53 -2.46
N ASP A 360 11.13 -10.39 -1.85
CA ASP A 360 10.40 -9.12 -1.80
C ASP A 360 11.20 -8.04 -1.04
N CYS A 361 11.83 -8.39 0.09
CA CYS A 361 12.71 -7.49 0.83
C CYS A 361 13.92 -7.06 -0.02
N LEU A 362 14.60 -8.01 -0.67
CA LEU A 362 15.76 -7.70 -1.50
C LEU A 362 15.38 -6.79 -2.69
N ALA A 363 14.21 -6.97 -3.30
CA ALA A 363 13.69 -6.02 -4.28
C ALA A 363 13.48 -4.63 -3.67
N GLY A 364 12.93 -4.55 -2.45
CA GLY A 364 12.82 -3.30 -1.70
C GLY A 364 14.17 -2.64 -1.41
N SER A 365 15.20 -3.43 -1.13
CA SER A 365 16.55 -2.92 -0.88
C SER A 365 17.22 -2.31 -2.11
N TRP A 366 16.77 -2.65 -3.31
CA TRP A 366 17.16 -1.94 -4.54
C TRP A 366 16.35 -0.65 -4.71
N SER A 367 15.04 -0.67 -4.44
CA SER A 367 14.24 0.56 -4.39
C SER A 367 14.75 1.56 -3.34
N ASN A 368 15.37 1.11 -2.24
CA ASN A 368 16.08 1.97 -1.30
C ASN A 368 17.28 2.69 -1.95
N ASP A 369 18.04 2.02 -2.82
CA ASP A 369 19.15 2.63 -3.56
C ASP A 369 18.63 3.71 -4.51
N LEU A 370 17.55 3.44 -5.24
CA LEU A 370 16.86 4.42 -6.10
C LEU A 370 16.30 5.61 -5.30
N LEU A 371 15.75 5.35 -4.10
CA LEU A 371 15.17 6.38 -3.22
C LEU A 371 16.25 7.29 -2.61
N THR A 372 17.43 6.73 -2.32
CA THR A 372 18.52 7.45 -1.62
C THR A 372 19.58 8.02 -2.57
N THR A 373 19.57 7.61 -3.83
CA THR A 373 20.41 8.17 -4.89
C THR A 373 20.08 9.65 -5.10
N ARG A 374 21.12 10.48 -5.23
CA ARG A 374 20.93 11.92 -5.45
C ARG A 374 20.55 12.20 -6.90
N PRO A 375 19.64 13.17 -7.14
CA PRO A 375 19.32 13.60 -8.49
C PRO A 375 20.58 13.96 -9.30
N GLY A 376 20.75 13.33 -10.46
CA GLY A 376 21.88 13.51 -11.36
C GLY A 376 23.10 12.61 -11.11
N GLU A 377 23.08 11.78 -10.07
CA GLU A 377 24.12 10.76 -9.81
C GLU A 377 23.73 9.35 -10.32
N GLY A 378 22.47 9.14 -10.70
CA GLY A 378 21.95 7.87 -11.20
C GLY A 378 20.44 7.94 -11.44
N LEU A 379 19.81 6.78 -11.64
CA LEU A 379 18.36 6.67 -11.66
C LEU A 379 17.80 6.88 -10.24
N THR A 380 16.67 7.57 -10.14
CA THR A 380 16.00 7.87 -8.87
C THR A 380 14.53 7.56 -8.98
N LEU A 381 13.88 7.24 -7.85
CA LEU A 381 12.42 7.11 -7.84
C LEU A 381 11.74 8.46 -8.15
N SER A 382 10.68 8.40 -8.94
CA SER A 382 9.76 9.50 -9.21
C SER A 382 8.55 9.46 -8.26
N PRO A 383 7.81 10.57 -8.05
CA PRO A 383 6.53 10.51 -7.35
C PRO A 383 5.59 9.51 -8.03
N GLY A 384 5.10 8.54 -7.27
CA GLY A 384 4.19 7.48 -7.76
C GLY A 384 4.83 6.09 -7.74
N ASP A 385 6.15 5.98 -7.94
CA ASP A 385 6.84 4.69 -8.09
C ASP A 385 6.62 3.73 -6.92
N LEU A 386 6.61 4.23 -5.68
CA LEU A 386 6.37 3.38 -4.50
C LEU A 386 4.92 2.87 -4.44
N ASP A 387 3.95 3.63 -4.95
CA ASP A 387 2.56 3.17 -5.06
C ASP A 387 2.42 2.12 -6.17
N GLU A 388 3.16 2.31 -7.27
CA GLU A 388 3.27 1.31 -8.33
C GLU A 388 3.88 0.01 -7.81
N ALA A 389 4.87 0.10 -6.92
CA ALA A 389 5.48 -1.07 -6.32
C ALA A 389 4.46 -1.90 -5.52
N VAL A 390 3.65 -1.22 -4.71
CA VAL A 390 2.53 -1.85 -3.98
C VAL A 390 1.53 -2.47 -4.96
N ALA A 391 1.13 -1.74 -6.00
CA ALA A 391 0.19 -2.24 -7.02
C ALA A 391 0.74 -3.46 -7.77
N ALA A 392 2.04 -3.47 -8.07
CA ALA A 392 2.72 -4.59 -8.72
C ALA A 392 2.76 -5.83 -7.82
N LEU A 393 3.07 -5.68 -6.53
CA LEU A 393 3.05 -6.79 -5.56
C LEU A 393 1.65 -7.42 -5.43
N LEU A 394 0.60 -6.60 -5.43
CA LEU A 394 -0.79 -7.06 -5.46
C LEU A 394 -1.14 -7.78 -6.79
N ALA A 395 -0.62 -7.30 -7.92
CA ALA A 395 -0.83 -7.91 -9.22
C ALA A 395 -0.12 -9.27 -9.34
N PHE A 396 1.12 -9.36 -8.87
CA PHE A 396 1.93 -10.60 -8.91
C PHE A 396 1.38 -11.68 -7.97
N GLY A 397 0.91 -11.31 -6.77
CA GLY A 397 0.35 -12.25 -5.79
C GLY A 397 -0.93 -12.95 -6.24
N ARG A 398 -1.71 -12.34 -7.14
CA ARG A 398 -2.90 -12.97 -7.73
C ARG A 398 -2.57 -14.03 -8.78
N ALA A 399 -1.35 -14.04 -9.31
CA ALA A 399 -0.89 -14.95 -10.34
C ALA A 399 -0.13 -16.15 -9.75
N GLY A 400 -0.83 -16.96 -8.94
CA GLY A 400 -0.40 -18.34 -8.65
C GLY A 400 0.40 -18.55 -7.37
N ASP A 401 0.01 -17.94 -6.25
CA ASP A 401 0.69 -18.15 -4.97
C ASP A 401 0.62 -19.63 -4.50
N GLN A 402 1.67 -20.39 -4.83
CA GLN A 402 1.94 -21.71 -4.28
C GLN A 402 2.68 -21.63 -2.93
N THR A 403 3.15 -20.43 -2.53
CA THR A 403 3.97 -20.21 -1.32
C THR A 403 3.12 -19.94 -0.07
N GLY A 404 1.88 -19.48 -0.25
CA GLY A 404 0.95 -19.17 0.84
C GLY A 404 1.24 -17.84 1.54
N THR A 405 1.79 -16.87 0.83
CA THR A 405 2.19 -15.56 1.35
C THR A 405 1.23 -14.48 0.85
N SER A 406 0.53 -13.82 1.78
CA SER A 406 -0.41 -12.75 1.43
C SER A 406 0.33 -11.54 0.83
N ALA A 407 -0.33 -10.78 -0.04
CA ALA A 407 0.24 -9.52 -0.52
C ALA A 407 0.52 -8.55 0.65
N PHE A 408 -0.30 -8.58 1.71
CA PHE A 408 -0.04 -7.86 2.95
C PHE A 408 1.35 -8.17 3.53
N ASP A 409 1.72 -9.45 3.63
CA ASP A 409 3.04 -9.87 4.13
C ASP A 409 4.17 -9.48 3.16
N ARG A 410 3.95 -9.65 1.86
CA ARG A 410 4.95 -9.34 0.82
C ARG A 410 5.26 -7.85 0.76
N ILE A 411 4.25 -6.99 0.89
CA ILE A 411 4.41 -5.55 0.96
C ILE A 411 5.18 -5.14 2.22
N ALA A 412 4.92 -5.81 3.36
CA ALA A 412 5.68 -5.55 4.59
C ALA A 412 7.18 -5.88 4.41
N ALA A 413 7.50 -7.04 3.82
CA ALA A 413 8.89 -7.41 3.55
C ALA A 413 9.56 -6.45 2.55
N TYR A 414 8.88 -6.09 1.46
CA TYR A 414 9.36 -5.08 0.51
C TYR A 414 9.63 -3.74 1.19
N ARG A 415 8.69 -3.26 2.01
CA ARG A 415 8.81 -2.03 2.78
C ARG A 415 10.05 -2.04 3.67
N ASP A 416 10.32 -3.12 4.39
CA ASP A 416 11.50 -3.22 5.26
C ASP A 416 12.78 -3.01 4.43
N GLY A 417 12.85 -3.60 3.24
CA GLY A 417 13.92 -3.35 2.27
C GLY A 417 14.00 -1.89 1.80
N VAL A 418 12.86 -1.25 1.50
CA VAL A 418 12.81 0.16 1.06
C VAL A 418 13.28 1.12 2.15
N LEU A 419 12.90 0.88 3.41
CA LEU A 419 13.16 1.81 4.51
C LEU A 419 14.53 1.60 5.17
N GLU A 420 14.97 0.35 5.28
CA GLU A 420 16.20 -0.01 6.01
C GLU A 420 17.33 -0.49 5.09
N GLY A 421 17.05 -0.69 3.81
CA GLY A 421 18.02 -1.14 2.81
C GLY A 421 18.40 -2.62 2.98
N LEU A 422 19.52 -3.01 2.36
CA LEU A 422 20.00 -4.40 2.37
C LEU A 422 20.15 -5.03 3.76
N PRO A 423 20.58 -4.31 4.83
CA PRO A 423 20.72 -4.89 6.17
C PRO A 423 19.46 -5.58 6.72
N ALA A 424 18.26 -5.12 6.36
CA ALA A 424 17.00 -5.73 6.81
C ALA A 424 16.70 -7.08 6.13
N CYS A 425 17.33 -7.37 4.98
CA CYS A 425 17.01 -8.53 4.15
C CYS A 425 17.99 -9.72 4.28
N ARG A 426 18.90 -9.66 5.28
CA ARG A 426 20.03 -10.59 5.38
C ARG A 426 19.71 -11.93 5.99
#